data_AF-A0A1F9TS43-F1
#
_entry.id   AF-A0A1F9TS43-F1
#
_cell.length_a   1.000
_cell.length_b   1.000
_cell.length_c   1.000
_cell.angle_alpha   90.00
_cell.angle_beta   90.00
_cell.angle_gamma   90.00
#
_symmetry.space_group_name_H-M   'P 1'
#
loop_
_entity.id
_entity.type
_entity.pdbx_description
1 polymer ?
#
loop_
_entity_poly.entity_id
_entity_poly.type
_entity_poly.pdbx_seq_one_letter_code
_entity_poly.pdbx_strand_id
1 'polypeptide(L)'
;MRKHILLFALIPGLLLAAAQPAPAARKVKVVGKTVEQEELPAINWKLASVGFSKTFNYRNEEIESAEPGRFFPGMVAFALGHMDAGGHFLTLNCGTAQSCSSRRDELEDRVIFASFLDSISTPKVYKSQLYDSRTWALTSLGEEYMAKLRKRHPDLLARLGRLTASALEVRP
;
A
#
# COMPACT_ATOMS: atom_id res chain seq x y z
N MET A 1 -32.54 -46.79 35.16
CA MET A 1 -31.14 -47.24 35.40
C MET A 1 -30.49 -46.34 36.44
N ARG A 2 -29.60 -46.92 37.26
CA ARG A 2 -29.06 -46.46 38.56
C ARG A 2 -28.35 -45.08 38.53
N LYS A 3 -28.54 -44.30 39.60
CA LYS A 3 -27.62 -43.25 40.09
C LYS A 3 -26.35 -43.89 40.66
N HIS A 4 -25.15 -43.33 40.45
CA HIS A 4 -23.96 -43.37 41.34
C HIS A 4 -22.96 -42.27 40.90
N ILE A 5 -22.77 -41.17 41.65
CA ILE A 5 -21.81 -40.91 42.76
C ILE A 5 -20.45 -40.35 42.26
N LEU A 6 -20.19 -39.12 42.71
CA LEU A 6 -18.91 -38.40 42.73
C LEU A 6 -17.81 -39.21 43.42
N LEU A 7 -16.57 -39.13 42.92
CA LEU A 7 -15.38 -39.33 43.75
C LEU A 7 -14.30 -38.31 43.41
N PHE A 8 -14.15 -37.38 44.35
CA PHE A 8 -12.98 -36.54 44.58
C PHE A 8 -11.75 -37.42 44.84
N ALA A 9 -10.62 -37.11 44.20
CA ALA A 9 -9.31 -37.51 44.69
C ALA A 9 -8.48 -36.24 44.95
N LEU A 10 -8.30 -35.96 46.24
CA LEU A 10 -7.35 -35.01 46.81
C LEU A 10 -5.92 -35.44 46.46
N ILE A 11 -5.07 -34.48 46.04
CA ILE A 11 -3.66 -34.48 46.43
C ILE A 11 -3.25 -33.05 46.80
N PRO A 12 -2.84 -32.79 48.05
CA PRO A 12 -2.35 -31.50 48.51
C PRO A 12 -0.86 -31.37 48.22
N GLY A 13 -0.44 -30.18 47.81
CA GLY A 13 0.97 -29.84 47.61
C GLY A 13 1.21 -28.38 47.97
N LEU A 14 1.35 -28.10 49.27
CA LEU A 14 1.94 -26.87 49.76
C LEU A 14 3.36 -26.76 49.20
N LEU A 15 3.64 -25.71 48.42
CA LEU A 15 4.98 -25.15 48.30
C LEU A 15 4.89 -23.67 48.66
N LEU A 16 5.36 -23.36 49.87
CA LEU A 16 5.69 -22.02 50.31
C LEU A 16 6.71 -21.42 49.34
N ALA A 17 6.31 -20.44 48.53
CA ALA A 17 7.24 -19.52 47.92
C ALA A 17 7.32 -18.28 48.81
N ALA A 18 8.45 -18.13 49.49
CA ALA A 18 8.80 -16.93 50.24
C ALA A 18 8.69 -15.69 49.33
N ALA A 19 7.87 -14.73 49.73
CA ALA A 19 7.77 -13.45 49.06
C ALA A 19 9.13 -12.72 49.17
N GLN A 20 9.80 -12.50 48.05
CA GLN A 20 10.97 -11.63 48.00
C GLN A 20 10.53 -10.18 48.23
N PRO A 21 11.29 -9.37 48.98
CA PRO A 21 10.95 -7.98 49.21
C PRO A 21 11.03 -7.19 47.89
N ALA A 22 9.98 -6.42 47.62
CA ALA A 22 9.85 -5.58 46.44
C ALA A 22 11.02 -4.57 46.34
N PRO A 23 11.74 -4.49 45.21
CA PRO A 23 12.74 -3.45 45.04
C PRO A 23 12.06 -2.09 44.87
N ALA A 24 12.56 -1.11 45.61
CA ALA A 24 12.14 0.28 45.56
C ALA A 24 12.16 0.79 44.11
N ALA A 25 11.07 1.46 43.73
CA ALA A 25 10.89 2.09 42.42
C ALA A 25 12.04 3.05 42.11
N ARG A 26 12.99 2.61 41.29
CA ARG A 26 13.86 3.54 40.56
C ARG A 26 12.96 4.31 39.61
N LYS A 27 12.88 5.63 39.79
CA LYS A 27 12.39 6.54 38.74
C LYS A 27 13.29 6.37 37.53
N VAL A 28 12.92 5.45 36.65
CA VAL A 28 13.47 5.38 35.30
C VAL A 28 13.02 6.68 34.65
N LYS A 29 13.98 7.60 34.51
CA LYS A 29 13.85 8.72 33.60
C LYS A 29 13.67 8.08 32.22
N VAL A 30 12.42 7.93 31.79
CA VAL A 30 12.10 7.57 30.41
C VAL A 30 12.61 8.76 29.61
N VAL A 31 13.87 8.67 29.20
CA VAL A 31 14.38 9.43 28.06
C VAL A 31 13.49 8.93 26.94
N GLY A 32 12.46 9.72 26.63
CA GLY A 32 11.68 9.54 25.43
C GLY A 32 12.69 9.56 24.30
N LYS A 33 13.06 8.37 23.82
CA LYS A 33 13.58 8.21 22.48
C LYS A 33 12.43 8.74 21.62
N THR A 34 12.55 9.99 21.20
CA THR A 34 11.97 10.42 19.95
C THR A 34 12.29 9.31 18.97
N VAL A 35 11.26 8.52 18.63
CA VAL A 35 11.35 7.54 17.56
C VAL A 35 11.81 8.37 16.38
N GLU A 36 13.07 8.21 16.00
CA GLU A 36 13.62 8.85 14.82
C GLU A 36 12.61 8.60 13.71
N GLN A 37 12.08 9.69 13.13
CA GLN A 37 11.37 9.60 11.87
C GLN A 37 12.32 8.87 10.94
N GLU A 38 12.09 7.58 10.69
CA GLU A 38 12.92 6.84 9.75
C GLU A 38 12.79 7.55 8.41
N GLU A 39 13.85 8.27 8.07
CA GLU A 39 13.89 9.10 6.88
C GLU A 39 13.79 8.16 5.69
N LEU A 40 12.91 8.47 4.74
CA LEU A 40 12.79 7.66 3.53
C LEU A 40 14.15 7.59 2.83
N PRO A 41 14.55 6.44 2.28
CA PRO A 41 15.82 6.35 1.58
C PRO A 41 15.87 7.33 0.40
N ALA A 42 17.08 7.77 0.04
CA ALA A 42 17.27 8.56 -1.17
C ALA A 42 16.85 7.74 -2.42
N ILE A 43 16.16 8.39 -3.36
CA ILE A 43 15.72 7.77 -4.61
C ILE A 43 16.80 7.95 -5.66
N ASN A 44 17.28 6.83 -6.22
CA ASN A 44 18.02 6.87 -7.48
C ASN A 44 17.02 7.07 -8.63
N TRP A 45 16.81 8.33 -9.03
CA TRP A 45 15.82 8.68 -10.03
C TRP A 45 16.05 8.02 -11.39
N LYS A 46 17.30 7.79 -11.80
CA LYS A 46 17.58 7.11 -13.08
C LYS A 46 17.03 5.68 -13.06
N LEU A 47 17.28 4.95 -11.98
CA LEU A 47 16.77 3.58 -11.82
C LEU A 47 15.25 3.57 -11.62
N ALA A 48 14.73 4.49 -10.79
CA ALA A 48 13.29 4.61 -10.54
C ALA A 48 12.50 4.93 -11.80
N SER A 49 13.01 5.77 -12.71
CA SER A 49 12.37 6.06 -13.99
C SER A 49 12.30 4.81 -14.88
N VAL A 50 13.40 4.04 -15.00
CA VAL A 50 13.42 2.81 -15.80
C VAL A 50 12.46 1.76 -15.23
N GLY A 51 12.49 1.57 -13.90
CA GLY A 51 11.57 0.67 -13.22
C GLY A 51 10.12 1.11 -13.39
N PHE A 52 9.85 2.41 -13.25
CA PHE A 52 8.51 2.97 -13.39
C PHE A 52 7.96 2.69 -14.79
N SER A 53 8.69 3.03 -15.86
CA SER A 53 8.20 2.82 -17.23
C SER A 53 7.86 1.35 -17.51
N LYS A 54 8.69 0.41 -17.03
CA LYS A 54 8.43 -1.02 -17.18
C LYS A 54 7.17 -1.46 -16.44
N THR A 55 7.09 -1.12 -15.14
CA THR A 55 5.97 -1.56 -14.31
C THR A 55 4.65 -0.89 -14.71
N PHE A 56 4.70 0.39 -15.11
CA PHE A 56 3.56 1.14 -15.61
C PHE A 56 3.00 0.51 -16.91
N ASN A 57 3.87 0.18 -17.86
CA ASN A 57 3.46 -0.47 -19.10
C ASN A 57 2.84 -1.85 -18.84
N TYR A 58 3.44 -2.64 -17.95
CA TYR A 58 2.87 -3.93 -17.54
C TYR A 58 1.47 -3.76 -16.92
N ARG A 59 1.27 -2.77 -16.04
CA ARG A 59 -0.06 -2.52 -15.45
C ARG A 59 -1.08 -2.05 -16.48
N ASN A 60 -0.69 -1.27 -17.47
CA ASN A 60 -1.59 -0.91 -18.58
C ASN A 60 -2.02 -2.13 -19.40
N GLU A 61 -1.11 -3.08 -19.66
CA GLU A 61 -1.45 -4.36 -20.29
C GLU A 61 -2.35 -5.22 -19.38
N GLU A 62 -2.12 -5.17 -18.08
CA GLU A 62 -2.93 -5.88 -17.09
C GLU A 62 -4.37 -5.33 -17.01
N ILE A 63 -4.57 -4.02 -17.25
CA ILE A 63 -5.91 -3.43 -17.33
C ILE A 63 -6.72 -4.03 -18.49
N GLU A 64 -6.11 -4.19 -19.67
CA GLU A 64 -6.77 -4.77 -20.86
C GLU A 64 -7.23 -6.22 -20.65
N SER A 65 -6.56 -6.94 -19.75
CA SER A 65 -6.86 -8.34 -19.43
C SER A 65 -7.59 -8.54 -18.11
N ALA A 66 -7.92 -7.45 -17.40
CA ALA A 66 -8.58 -7.51 -16.10
C ALA A 66 -10.03 -7.98 -16.21
N GLU A 67 -10.48 -8.77 -15.24
CA GLU A 67 -11.89 -9.14 -15.14
C GLU A 67 -12.78 -7.92 -14.85
N PRO A 68 -14.02 -7.87 -15.38
CA PRO A 68 -15.00 -6.87 -15.01
C PRO A 68 -15.18 -6.78 -13.49
N GLY A 69 -15.23 -5.57 -12.95
CA GLY A 69 -15.43 -5.36 -11.53
C GLY A 69 -14.18 -5.43 -10.66
N ARG A 70 -13.00 -5.76 -11.22
CA ARG A 70 -11.75 -5.91 -10.45
C ARG A 70 -11.37 -4.66 -9.66
N PHE A 71 -11.35 -3.51 -10.33
CA PHE A 71 -10.89 -2.25 -9.72
C PHE A 71 -12.02 -1.53 -8.98
N PHE A 72 -13.23 -1.58 -9.54
CA PHE A 72 -14.44 -1.05 -8.95
C PHE A 72 -15.63 -1.95 -9.31
N PRO A 73 -16.51 -2.30 -8.34
CA PRO A 73 -17.67 -3.14 -8.61
C PRO A 73 -18.55 -2.60 -9.75
N GLY A 74 -18.90 -3.47 -10.70
CA GLY A 74 -19.80 -3.14 -11.81
C GLY A 74 -19.19 -2.27 -12.92
N MET A 75 -17.87 -2.04 -12.91
CA MET A 75 -17.18 -1.22 -13.91
C MET A 75 -16.17 -2.04 -14.71
N VAL A 76 -15.87 -1.57 -15.92
CA VAL A 76 -14.83 -2.14 -16.79
C VAL A 76 -13.84 -1.04 -17.16
N ALA A 77 -12.55 -1.35 -17.06
CA ALA A 77 -11.46 -0.42 -17.37
C ALA A 77 -10.80 -0.78 -18.69
N PHE A 78 -10.37 0.24 -19.43
CA PHE A 78 -9.64 0.09 -20.68
C PHE A 78 -8.45 1.06 -20.67
N ALA A 79 -7.29 0.61 -21.12
CA ALA A 79 -6.11 1.42 -21.34
C ALA A 79 -6.12 1.98 -22.77
N LEU A 80 -6.02 3.30 -22.89
CA LEU A 80 -6.06 3.96 -24.20
C LEU A 80 -4.76 3.73 -25.00
N GLY A 81 -3.67 3.39 -24.33
CA GLY A 81 -2.34 3.25 -24.93
C GLY A 81 -1.69 4.56 -25.35
N HIS A 82 -2.38 5.69 -25.16
CA HIS A 82 -1.92 7.06 -25.36
C HIS A 82 -2.62 7.95 -24.33
N MET A 83 -2.16 9.20 -24.19
CA MET A 83 -2.93 10.21 -23.45
C MET A 83 -3.96 10.86 -24.37
N ASP A 84 -5.20 10.98 -23.91
CA ASP A 84 -6.25 11.74 -24.57
C ASP A 84 -6.05 13.26 -24.41
N ALA A 85 -6.95 14.05 -24.99
CA ALA A 85 -6.90 15.51 -24.91
C ALA A 85 -7.06 16.07 -23.48
N GLY A 86 -7.62 15.27 -22.55
CA GLY A 86 -7.74 15.61 -21.13
C GLY A 86 -6.52 15.18 -20.30
N GLY A 87 -5.53 14.51 -20.91
CA GLY A 87 -4.38 13.96 -20.20
C GLY A 87 -4.66 12.61 -19.52
N HIS A 88 -5.75 11.94 -19.88
CA HIS A 88 -6.10 10.63 -19.35
C HIS A 88 -5.54 9.53 -20.25
N PHE A 89 -5.08 8.46 -19.64
CA PHE A 89 -4.59 7.27 -20.34
C PHE A 89 -5.48 6.05 -20.13
N LEU A 90 -6.55 6.19 -19.32
CA LEU A 90 -7.57 5.17 -19.12
C LEU A 90 -8.96 5.71 -19.50
N THR A 91 -9.85 4.79 -19.84
CA THR A 91 -11.29 5.03 -19.83
C THR A 91 -12.00 3.98 -18.97
N LEU A 92 -13.13 4.38 -18.39
CA LEU A 92 -13.98 3.51 -17.58
C LEU A 92 -15.39 3.47 -18.15
N ASN A 93 -15.96 2.27 -18.22
CA ASN A 93 -17.37 2.07 -18.48
C ASN A 93 -18.10 1.74 -17.17
N CYS A 94 -19.07 2.59 -16.79
CA CYS A 94 -19.92 2.42 -15.60
C CYS A 94 -21.39 2.12 -15.95
N GLY A 95 -21.67 1.73 -17.19
CA GLY A 95 -23.04 1.55 -17.68
C GLY A 95 -23.79 2.87 -17.91
N THR A 96 -25.12 2.82 -17.87
CA THR A 96 -26.01 3.85 -18.43
C THR A 96 -26.28 5.07 -17.54
N ALA A 97 -25.79 5.13 -16.30
CA ALA A 97 -26.35 6.03 -15.29
C ALA A 97 -25.39 6.99 -14.58
N GLN A 98 -24.07 6.96 -14.82
CA GLN A 98 -23.16 7.84 -14.07
C GLN A 98 -21.87 8.19 -14.83
N SER A 99 -21.41 9.43 -14.67
CA SER A 99 -20.06 9.82 -15.09
C SER A 99 -19.02 9.07 -14.24
N CYS A 100 -18.11 8.37 -14.91
CA CYS A 100 -17.02 7.62 -14.29
C CYS A 100 -15.78 8.47 -14.02
N SER A 101 -15.79 9.79 -14.29
CA SER A 101 -14.58 10.60 -14.32
C SER A 101 -13.75 10.48 -13.04
N SER A 102 -14.39 10.62 -11.87
CA SER A 102 -13.68 10.49 -10.59
C SER A 102 -13.10 9.10 -10.34
N ARG A 103 -13.78 8.04 -10.79
CA ARG A 103 -13.29 6.66 -10.67
C ARG A 103 -12.14 6.39 -11.64
N ARG A 104 -12.19 6.98 -12.84
CA ARG A 104 -11.10 6.89 -13.81
C ARG A 104 -9.87 7.56 -13.23
N ASP A 105 -10.01 8.79 -12.76
CA ASP A 105 -8.91 9.55 -12.16
C ASP A 105 -8.32 8.79 -10.95
N GLU A 106 -9.18 8.21 -10.13
CA GLU A 106 -8.76 7.35 -9.01
C GLU A 106 -7.97 6.12 -9.48
N LEU A 107 -8.39 5.43 -10.55
CA LEU A 107 -7.65 4.29 -11.08
C LEU A 107 -6.31 4.71 -11.70
N GLU A 108 -6.28 5.83 -12.41
CA GLU A 108 -5.03 6.38 -12.97
C GLU A 108 -4.02 6.67 -11.86
N ASP A 109 -4.45 7.32 -10.78
CA ASP A 109 -3.62 7.57 -9.60
C ASP A 109 -3.10 6.26 -8.98
N ARG A 110 -3.97 5.25 -8.83
CA ARG A 110 -3.57 3.93 -8.30
C ARG A 110 -2.51 3.26 -9.16
N VAL A 111 -2.69 3.27 -10.48
CA VAL A 111 -1.71 2.71 -11.43
C VAL A 111 -0.37 3.43 -11.33
N ILE A 112 -0.40 4.77 -11.30
CA ILE A 112 0.80 5.61 -11.21
C ILE A 112 1.53 5.37 -9.88
N PHE A 113 0.81 5.44 -8.75
CA PHE A 113 1.43 5.31 -7.43
C PHE A 113 1.94 3.91 -7.16
N ALA A 114 1.19 2.86 -7.51
CA ALA A 114 1.68 1.49 -7.34
C ALA A 114 2.93 1.22 -8.22
N SER A 115 2.94 1.74 -9.47
CA SER A 115 4.11 1.64 -10.37
C SER A 115 5.33 2.35 -9.84
N PHE A 116 5.15 3.53 -9.26
CA PHE A 116 6.23 4.26 -8.63
C PHE A 116 6.72 3.58 -7.36
N LEU A 117 5.81 3.11 -6.51
CA LEU A 117 6.18 2.40 -5.29
C LEU A 117 6.96 1.14 -5.61
N ASP A 118 6.65 0.42 -6.68
CA ASP A 118 7.46 -0.74 -7.12
C ASP A 118 8.82 -0.38 -7.71
N SER A 119 8.95 0.81 -8.29
CA SER A 119 10.21 1.23 -8.91
C SER A 119 11.24 1.80 -7.92
N ILE A 120 10.84 2.00 -6.66
CA ILE A 120 11.71 2.52 -5.60
C ILE A 120 11.94 1.51 -4.48
N SER A 121 13.04 1.69 -3.76
CA SER A 121 13.32 0.93 -2.55
C SER A 121 12.40 1.40 -1.41
N THR A 122 11.79 0.44 -0.72
CA THR A 122 10.97 0.66 0.49
C THR A 122 11.53 -0.23 1.62
N PRO A 123 12.69 0.11 2.20
CA PRO A 123 13.33 -0.70 3.23
C PRO A 123 12.36 -0.95 4.36
N LYS A 124 12.32 -2.19 4.86
CA LYS A 124 11.48 -2.63 6.00
C LYS A 124 9.96 -2.62 5.73
N VAL A 125 9.51 -2.27 4.54
CA VAL A 125 8.08 -2.29 4.18
C VAL A 125 7.88 -3.09 2.90
N TYR A 126 7.07 -4.14 2.99
CA TYR A 126 6.69 -4.94 1.83
C TYR A 126 5.66 -4.20 0.97
N LYS A 127 5.71 -4.39 -0.36
CA LYS A 127 4.80 -3.70 -1.30
C LYS A 127 3.32 -3.99 -1.02
N SER A 128 2.99 -5.22 -0.63
CA SER A 128 1.64 -5.62 -0.22
C SER A 128 1.11 -4.89 1.02
N GLN A 129 1.98 -4.23 1.79
CA GLN A 129 1.56 -3.37 2.90
C GLN A 129 1.30 -1.92 2.45
N LEU A 130 1.77 -1.53 1.26
CA LEU A 130 1.63 -0.16 0.73
C LEU A 130 0.42 -0.03 -0.18
N TYR A 131 0.07 -1.07 -0.93
CA TYR A 131 -1.11 -1.07 -1.77
C TYR A 131 -1.69 -2.48 -1.90
N ASP A 132 -2.98 -2.56 -2.18
CA ASP A 132 -3.66 -3.81 -2.47
C ASP A 132 -3.21 -4.35 -3.84
N SER A 133 -2.67 -5.57 -3.89
CA SER A 133 -2.07 -6.10 -5.13
C SER A 133 -3.07 -6.32 -6.25
N ARG A 134 -4.37 -6.46 -5.93
CA ARG A 134 -5.43 -6.69 -6.90
C ARG A 134 -5.96 -5.38 -7.48
N THR A 135 -6.26 -4.41 -6.64
CA THR A 135 -6.94 -3.16 -7.03
C THR A 135 -5.99 -1.97 -7.15
N TRP A 136 -4.76 -2.12 -6.66
CA TRP A 136 -3.73 -1.08 -6.54
C TRP A 136 -4.13 0.13 -5.68
N ALA A 137 -5.21 0.01 -4.92
CA ALA A 137 -5.58 1.00 -3.92
C ALA A 137 -4.46 1.10 -2.88
N LEU A 138 -4.02 2.33 -2.57
CA LEU A 138 -3.09 2.54 -1.48
C LEU A 138 -3.73 2.11 -0.16
N THR A 139 -2.95 1.46 0.69
CA THR A 139 -3.34 1.26 2.10
C THR A 139 -3.11 2.55 2.88
N SER A 140 -3.55 2.60 4.14
CA SER A 140 -3.21 3.71 5.04
C SER A 140 -1.70 3.94 5.14
N LEU A 141 -0.91 2.86 5.19
CA LEU A 141 0.55 2.96 5.20
C LEU A 141 1.10 3.49 3.87
N GLY A 142 0.53 3.06 2.74
CA GLY A 142 0.86 3.58 1.41
C GLY A 142 0.62 5.06 1.27
N GLU A 143 -0.53 5.55 1.74
CA GLU A 143 -0.87 6.97 1.74
C GLU A 143 0.10 7.78 2.59
N GLU A 144 0.42 7.33 3.80
CA GLU A 144 1.42 7.97 4.65
C GLU A 144 2.81 7.99 3.98
N TYR A 145 3.18 6.89 3.32
CA TYR A 145 4.45 6.79 2.61
C TYR A 145 4.51 7.77 1.43
N MET A 146 3.45 7.83 0.62
CA MET A 146 3.33 8.79 -0.48
C MET A 146 3.30 10.24 0.01
N ALA A 147 2.67 10.53 1.15
CA ALA A 147 2.70 11.85 1.77
C ALA A 147 4.12 12.25 2.19
N LYS A 148 4.88 11.34 2.80
CA LYS A 148 6.31 11.57 3.13
C LYS A 148 7.15 11.79 1.87
N LEU A 149 6.91 11.03 0.81
CA LEU A 149 7.58 11.22 -0.49
C LEU A 149 7.28 12.57 -1.11
N ARG A 150 6.00 13.00 -1.13
CA ARG A 150 5.60 14.33 -1.62
C ARG A 150 6.23 15.46 -0.80
N LYS A 151 6.34 15.28 0.51
CA LYS A 151 7.03 16.25 1.39
C LYS A 151 8.53 16.35 1.08
N ARG A 152 9.20 15.22 0.82
CA ARG A 152 10.62 15.16 0.47
C ARG A 152 10.89 15.66 -0.96
N HIS A 153 9.95 15.41 -1.87
CA HIS A 153 10.04 15.73 -3.29
C HIS A 153 8.78 16.50 -3.71
N PRO A 154 8.76 17.84 -3.54
CA PRO A 154 7.58 18.65 -3.87
C PRO A 154 7.17 18.57 -5.35
N ASP A 155 8.10 18.25 -6.25
CA ASP A 155 7.86 18.06 -7.68
C ASP A 155 7.39 16.64 -8.05
N LEU A 156 7.14 15.76 -7.06
CA LEU A 156 6.89 14.34 -7.29
C LEU A 156 5.76 14.10 -8.29
N LEU A 157 4.59 14.71 -8.10
CA LEU A 157 3.43 14.48 -8.98
C LEU A 157 3.71 14.94 -10.41
N ALA A 158 4.32 16.11 -10.58
CA ALA A 158 4.71 16.60 -11.90
C ALA A 158 5.75 15.68 -12.58
N ARG A 159 6.66 15.11 -11.79
CA ARG A 159 7.65 14.13 -12.28
C ARG A 159 6.99 12.82 -12.70
N LEU A 160 6.05 12.30 -11.90
CA LEU A 160 5.30 11.09 -12.26
C LEU A 160 4.48 11.31 -13.53
N GLY A 161 3.81 12.46 -13.67
CA GLY A 161 3.10 12.80 -14.91
C GLY A 161 3.98 12.79 -16.15
N ARG A 162 5.21 13.34 -16.06
CA ARG A 162 6.19 13.26 -17.17
C ARG A 162 6.63 11.83 -17.46
N LEU A 163 6.84 11.00 -16.42
CA LEU A 163 7.21 9.60 -16.61
C LEU A 163 6.08 8.80 -17.26
N THR A 164 4.83 9.05 -16.86
CA THR A 164 3.63 8.48 -17.50
C THR A 164 3.57 8.84 -18.97
N ALA A 165 3.76 10.12 -19.31
CA ALA A 165 3.81 10.60 -20.69
C ALA A 165 4.86 9.88 -21.52
N SER A 166 6.11 9.87 -21.04
CA SER A 166 7.21 9.22 -21.75
C SER A 166 7.01 7.70 -21.87
N ALA A 167 6.37 7.04 -20.91
CA ALA A 167 6.12 5.61 -20.99
C ALA A 167 5.10 5.25 -22.10
N LEU A 168 4.10 6.12 -22.33
CA LEU A 168 3.08 5.93 -23.36
C LEU A 168 3.58 6.27 -24.77
N GLU A 169 4.54 7.20 -24.90
CA GLU A 169 5.14 7.56 -26.20
C GLU A 169 6.08 6.50 -26.77
N VAL A 170 6.66 5.64 -25.92
CA VAL A 170 7.74 4.69 -26.30
C VAL A 170 7.20 3.30 -26.65
N ARG A 171 5.90 3.16 -26.99
CA ARG A 171 5.36 1.86 -27.42
C ARG A 171 5.93 1.48 -28.81
N PRO A 172 6.55 0.29 -28.96
CA PRO A 172 7.05 -0.20 -30.25
C PRO A 172 5.92 -0.54 -31.23
#